data_AF-A0A640W773-F1
#
_entry.id   AF-A0A640W773-F1
#
_cell.length_a   1.000
_cell.length_b   1.000
_cell.length_c   1.000
_cell.angle_alpha   90.00
_cell.angle_beta   90.00
_cell.angle_gamma   90.00
#
_symmetry.space_group_name_H-M   'P 1'
#
loop_
_entity.id
_entity.type
_entity.pdbx_description
1 polymer ?
#
loop_
_entity_poly.entity_id
_entity_poly.type
_entity_poly.pdbx_seq_one_letter_code
_entity_poly.pdbx_strand_id
1 'polypeptide(L)' 'MNPFLAISYNDDIDISARATQDMVENGINLGEAMRNAAQAIGGEGGGHPVAAGASIPKGKEEEFLKLLDELL' A
#
# COMPACT_ATOMS: atom_id res chain seq x y z
N MET A 1 -7.76 14.01 -5.29
CA MET A 1 -7.00 13.95 -4.03
C MET A 1 -6.47 12.53 -3.93
N ASN A 2 -5.22 12.33 -3.56
CA ASN A 2 -4.60 11.00 -3.57
C ASN A 2 -4.47 10.49 -2.13
N PRO A 3 -4.50 9.16 -1.92
CA PRO A 3 -4.09 8.58 -0.65
C PRO A 3 -2.69 9.02 -0.27
N PHE A 4 -2.39 9.01 1.03
CA PHE A 4 -1.03 9.25 1.50
C PHE A 4 -0.48 7.99 2.16
N LEU A 5 0.84 7.86 2.08
CA LEU A 5 1.60 6.73 2.62
C LEU A 5 2.70 7.23 3.55
N ALA A 6 2.97 6.45 4.59
CA ALA A 6 4.14 6.58 5.44
C ALA A 6 4.96 5.29 5.34
N ILE A 7 6.29 5.44 5.23
CA ILE A 7 7.25 4.33 5.10
C ILE A 7 8.19 4.37 6.30
N SER A 8 8.36 3.24 6.98
CA SER A 8 9.31 3.05 8.08
C SER A 8 10.37 2.03 7.68
N TYR A 9 11.64 2.33 7.94
CA TYR A 9 12.77 1.47 7.64
C TYR A 9 13.18 0.72 8.91
N ASN A 10 12.76 -0.54 9.05
CA ASN A 10 13.06 -1.42 10.18
C ASN A 10 13.93 -2.60 9.71
N ASP A 11 13.69 -3.82 10.22
CA ASP A 11 14.28 -5.04 9.66
C ASP A 11 13.72 -5.33 8.26
N ASP A 12 12.41 -5.15 8.09
CA ASP A 12 11.69 -5.00 6.82
C ASP A 12 11.23 -3.55 6.62
N ILE A 13 10.62 -3.26 5.48
CA ILE A 13 10.02 -1.95 5.18
C ILE A 13 8.53 -2.01 5.46
N ASP A 14 8.10 -1.26 6.49
CA ASP A 14 6.70 -1.19 6.89
C ASP A 14 6.04 0.05 6.32
N ILE A 15 4.88 -0.14 5.71
CA ILE A 15 4.17 0.88 4.95
C ILE A 15 2.74 0.97 5.48
N SER A 16 2.28 2.18 5.76
CA SER A 16 0.90 2.47 6.15
C SER A 16 0.29 3.47 5.20
N ALA A 17 -0.92 3.17 4.71
CA ALA A 17 -1.66 4.02 3.77
C ALA A 17 -3.00 4.46 4.38
N ARG A 18 -3.43 5.68 4.03
CA ARG A 18 -4.72 6.24 4.41
C ARG A 18 -5.35 6.99 3.23
N ALA A 19 -6.66 6.82 3.10
CA ALA A 19 -7.52 7.52 2.15
C ALA A 19 -8.66 8.22 2.90
N THR A 20 -9.37 9.12 2.23
CA THR A 20 -10.63 9.68 2.75
C THR A 20 -11.81 8.82 2.32
N GLN A 21 -12.97 9.01 2.96
CA GLN A 21 -14.19 8.32 2.57
C GLN A 21 -14.58 8.61 1.11
N ASP A 22 -14.49 9.88 0.69
CA ASP A 22 -14.76 10.29 -0.70
C ASP A 22 -13.89 9.53 -1.71
N MET A 23 -12.61 9.28 -1.40
CA MET A 23 -11.74 8.50 -2.29
C MET A 23 -12.23 7.05 -2.46
N VAL A 24 -12.66 6.43 -1.36
CA VAL A 24 -13.21 5.07 -1.37
C VAL A 24 -14.50 5.01 -2.18
N GLU A 25 -15.37 6.01 -2.02
CA GLU A 25 -16.60 6.12 -2.81
C GLU A 25 -16.33 6.36 -4.31
N ASN A 26 -15.16 6.91 -4.66
CA ASN A 26 -14.68 7.04 -6.03
C ASN A 26 -13.87 5.82 -6.54
N GLY A 27 -13.86 4.71 -5.78
CA GLY A 27 -13.32 3.43 -6.24
C GLY A 27 -11.97 3.02 -5.64
N ILE A 28 -11.34 3.86 -4.81
CA ILE A 28 -10.08 3.47 -4.15
C ILE A 28 -10.32 2.35 -3.13
N ASN A 29 -9.53 1.29 -3.23
CA ASN A 29 -9.46 0.23 -2.23
C ASN A 29 -8.02 -0.04 -1.81
N LEU A 30 -7.55 0.66 -0.77
CA LEU A 30 -6.18 0.51 -0.26
C LEU A 30 -5.89 -0.92 0.24
N GLY A 31 -6.87 -1.59 0.83
CA GLY A 31 -6.67 -2.94 1.37
C GLY A 31 -6.30 -3.95 0.29
N GLU A 32 -6.99 -3.88 -0.85
CA GLU A 32 -6.71 -4.74 -2.00
C GLU A 32 -5.41 -4.35 -2.71
N ALA A 33 -5.21 -3.06 -2.96
CA ALA A 33 -4.01 -2.56 -3.65
C ALA A 33 -2.72 -2.89 -2.85
N MET A 34 -2.72 -2.64 -1.54
CA MET A 34 -1.56 -2.95 -0.68
C MET A 34 -1.27 -4.45 -0.60
N ARG A 35 -2.31 -5.29 -0.56
CA ARG A 35 -2.14 -6.76 -0.60
C ARG A 35 -1.48 -7.20 -1.91
N ASN A 36 -2.04 -6.78 -3.04
CA ASN A 36 -1.60 -7.23 -4.36
C ASN A 36 -0.19 -6.74 -4.67
N ALA A 37 0.11 -5.47 -4.37
CA ALA A 37 1.45 -4.90 -4.56
C ALA A 37 2.50 -5.60 -3.68
N ALA A 38 2.22 -5.83 -2.40
CA ALA A 38 3.17 -6.47 -1.49
C ALA A 38 3.43 -7.94 -1.86
N GLN A 39 2.38 -8.71 -2.16
CA GLN A 39 2.50 -10.12 -2.51
C GLN A 39 3.33 -10.34 -3.79
N ALA A 40 3.21 -9.44 -4.77
CA ALA A 40 3.96 -9.53 -6.02
C ALA A 40 5.50 -9.45 -5.83
N ILE A 41 5.96 -8.85 -4.73
CA ILE A 41 7.39 -8.66 -4.43
C ILE A 41 7.87 -9.46 -3.21
N GLY A 42 7.07 -10.43 -2.76
CA GLY A 42 7.41 -11.30 -1.63
C GLY A 42 7.19 -10.68 -0.25
N GLY A 43 6.40 -9.60 -0.16
CA GLY A 43 5.91 -9.04 1.09
C GLY A 43 4.49 -9.50 1.42
N GLU A 44 3.94 -8.93 2.47
CA GLU A 44 2.55 -9.12 2.89
C GLU A 44 1.83 -7.78 3.06
N GLY A 45 0.51 -7.76 2.84
CA GLY A 45 -0.27 -6.53 2.94
C GLY A 45 -1.76 -6.78 3.02
N GLY A 46 -2.49 -5.72 3.34
CA GLY A 46 -3.94 -5.74 3.44
C GLY A 46 -4.50 -4.65 4.35
N GLY A 47 -5.81 -4.74 4.61
CA GLY A 47 -6.52 -3.83 5.48
C GLY A 47 -7.92 -3.50 4.95
N HIS A 48 -8.39 -2.30 5.27
CA HIS A 48 -9.67 -1.77 4.82
C HIS A 48 -9.47 -0.79 3.65
N PRO A 49 -10.50 -0.53 2.83
CA PRO A 49 -10.41 0.41 1.71
C PRO A 49 -9.86 1.80 2.10
N VAL A 50 -10.20 2.30 3.30
CA VAL A 50 -9.78 3.61 3.81
C VAL A 50 -8.41 3.59 4.52
N ALA A 51 -7.96 2.42 4.98
CA ALA A 51 -6.79 2.28 5.84
C ALA A 51 -6.18 0.88 5.71
N ALA A 52 -4.95 0.81 5.20
CA ALA A 52 -4.26 -0.43 4.93
C ALA A 52 -2.76 -0.31 5.24
N GLY A 53 -2.07 -1.45 5.21
CA GLY A 53 -0.63 -1.51 5.39
C GLY A 53 0.00 -2.66 4.62
N ALA A 54 1.32 -2.62 4.53
CA ALA A 54 2.16 -3.64 3.92
C ALA A 54 3.50 -3.72 4.65
N SER A 55 4.11 -4.90 4.64
CA SER A 55 5.50 -5.12 5.02
C SER A 55 6.21 -5.80 3.84
N ILE A 56 7.32 -5.23 3.39
CA ILE A 56 8.02 -5.66 2.18
C ILE A 56 9.53 -5.81 2.43
N PRO A 57 10.23 -6.65 1.66
CA PRO A 57 11.69 -6.75 1.75
C PRO A 57 12.39 -5.42 1.44
N LYS A 58 13.52 -5.17 2.11
CA LYS A 58 14.39 -4.01 1.82
C LYS A 58 14.84 -3.98 0.36
N GLY A 59 14.93 -2.78 -0.21
CA GLY A 59 15.36 -2.58 -1.60
C GLY A 59 14.27 -2.81 -2.64
N LYS A 60 13.03 -3.08 -2.22
CA LYS A 60 11.86 -3.25 -3.09
C LYS A 60 10.90 -2.07 -3.05
N GLU A 61 11.26 -0.98 -2.39
CA GLU A 61 10.40 0.18 -2.14
C GLU A 61 9.92 0.82 -3.46
N GLU A 62 10.83 1.04 -4.41
CA GLU A 62 10.46 1.61 -5.72
C GLU A 62 9.55 0.69 -6.53
N GLU A 63 9.81 -0.63 -6.48
CA GLU A 63 9.00 -1.62 -7.19
C GLU A 63 7.60 -1.71 -6.59
N PHE A 64 7.51 -1.72 -5.25
CA PHE A 64 6.25 -1.65 -4.52
C PHE A 64 5.44 -0.41 -4.88
N LEU A 65 6.07 0.77 -4.87
CA LEU A 65 5.38 2.03 -5.14
C LEU A 65 4.85 2.09 -6.58
N LYS A 66 5.59 1.56 -7.56
CA LYS A 66 5.12 1.45 -8.96
C LYS A 66 3.91 0.52 -9.06
N LEU A 67 4.00 -0.68 -8.49
CA LEU A 67 2.88 -1.63 -8.48
C LEU A 67 1.65 -1.06 -7.79
N LEU A 68 1.86 -0.36 -6.67
CA LEU A 68 0.77 0.25 -5.94
C LEU A 68 0.09 1.37 -6.75
N ASP A 69 0.86 2.22 -7.43
CA ASP A 69 0.32 3.29 -8.30
C ASP A 69 -0.51 2.72 -9.47
N GLU A 70 -0.13 1.57 -10.02
CA GLU A 70 -0.90 0.88 -11.07
C GLU A 70 -2.21 0.25 -10.55
N LEU A 71 -2.32 0.00 -9.24
CA LEU A 71 -3.45 -0.68 -8.60
C LEU A 71 -4.46 0.28 -7.95
N LEU A 72 -4.16 1.58 -7.89
CA LEU A 72 -5.00 2.63 -7.28
C LEU A 72 -5.75 3.46 -8.32
#